data_AF-A0A7C2SGK4-F1
#
_entry.id   AF-A0A7C2SGK4-F1
#
_cell.length_a   1.000
_cell.length_b   1.000
_cell.length_c   1.000
_cell.angle_alpha   90.00
_cell.angle_beta   90.00
_cell.angle_gamma   90.00
#
_symmetry.space_group_name_H-M   'P 1'
#
loop_
_entity.id
_entity.type
_entity.pdbx_description
1 polymer ?
#
loop_
_entity_poly.entity_id
_entity_poly.type
_entity_poly.pdbx_seq_one_letter_code
_entity_poly.pdbx_strand_id
1 'polypeptide(L)' 'MPHPFLGWPTLNVGTISGGLNINSVPDKAVIRIDIRTIPGKDNNKL' A
#
# COMPACT_ATOMS: atom_id res chain seq x y z
N MET A 1 2.14 -20.25 2.57
CA MET A 1 3.25 -20.49 3.53
C MET A 1 4.26 -19.37 3.35
N PRO A 2 4.87 -18.82 4.41
CA PRO A 2 5.89 -17.77 4.27
C PRO A 2 7.11 -18.31 3.54
N HIS A 3 7.82 -17.43 2.82
CA HIS A 3 9.07 -17.80 2.17
C HIS A 3 10.13 -18.12 3.25
N PRO A 4 10.89 -19.22 3.13
CA PRO A 4 11.79 -19.68 4.18
C PRO A 4 12.86 -18.65 4.60
N PHE A 5 13.29 -17.77 3.68
CA PHE A 5 14.29 -16.74 3.97
C PHE A 5 13.74 -15.31 4.07
N LEU A 6 12.54 -15.05 3.54
CA LEU A 6 11.99 -13.69 3.38
C LEU A 6 10.71 -13.48 4.20
N GLY A 7 10.18 -14.54 4.81
CA GLY A 7 8.95 -14.48 5.59
C GLY A 7 7.72 -14.16 4.74
N TRP A 8 6.85 -13.34 5.28
CA TRP A 8 5.65 -12.88 4.60
C TRP A 8 5.92 -11.61 3.79
N PRO A 9 5.24 -11.41 2.65
CA PRO A 9 5.21 -10.11 1.99
C PRO A 9 4.64 -9.06 2.94
N THR A 10 5.08 -7.82 2.78
CA THR A 10 4.68 -6.71 3.64
C THR A 10 4.11 -5.56 2.81
N LEU A 11 3.36 -4.70 3.48
CA LEU A 11 2.74 -3.51 2.89
C LEU A 11 2.96 -2.34 3.82
N ASN A 12 3.29 -1.19 3.24
CA ASN A 12 3.46 0.06 3.97
C ASN A 12 2.64 1.18 3.34
N VAL A 13 1.89 1.91 4.16
CA VAL A 13 1.24 3.17 3.75
C VAL A 13 2.20 4.31 4.06
N GLY A 14 2.86 4.82 3.04
CA GLY A 14 3.89 5.87 3.20
C GLY A 14 3.35 7.29 3.05
N THR A 15 2.20 7.47 2.41
CA THR A 15 1.62 8.81 2.17
C THR A 15 0.11 8.70 2.08
N ILE A 16 -0.57 9.61 2.76
CA ILE A 16 -2.00 9.87 2.59
C ILE A 16 -2.18 11.35 2.30
N SER A 17 -3.03 11.67 1.33
CA SER A 17 -3.41 13.03 1.01
C SER A 17 -4.90 13.10 0.69
N GLY A 18 -5.54 14.23 1.02
CA GLY A 18 -6.95 14.43 0.76
C GLY A 18 -7.41 15.78 1.27
N GLY A 19 -8.31 16.41 0.51
CA GLY A 19 -8.80 17.76 0.80
C GLY A 19 -7.75 18.86 0.57
N LEU A 20 -8.22 20.11 0.64
CA LEU A 20 -7.39 21.32 0.50
C LEU A 20 -7.34 22.13 1.80
N ASN A 21 -8.43 22.14 2.56
CA ASN A 21 -8.58 22.97 3.77
C ASN A 21 -9.40 22.23 4.83
N ILE A 22 -9.21 22.62 6.10
CA ILE A 22 -9.83 21.95 7.26
C ILE A 22 -11.35 22.08 7.34
N ASN A 23 -11.93 23.14 6.77
CA ASN A 23 -13.37 23.44 6.85
C ASN A 23 -14.12 23.04 5.57
N SER A 24 -13.60 22.07 4.82
CA SER A 24 -14.24 21.61 3.58
C SER A 24 -14.25 20.09 3.55
N VAL A 25 -15.36 19.52 3.09
CA VAL A 25 -15.46 18.08 2.87
C VAL A 25 -14.60 17.73 1.65
N PRO A 26 -13.64 16.79 1.77
CA PRO A 26 -12.85 16.35 0.63
C PRO A 26 -13.72 15.62 -0.40
N ASP A 27 -13.54 15.94 -1.67
CA ASP A 27 -14.10 15.19 -2.80
C ASP A 27 -13.29 13.91 -3.11
N LYS A 28 -11.99 13.92 -2.77
CA LYS A 28 -11.08 12.79 -2.98
C LYS A 28 -10.04 12.67 -1.86
N ALA A 29 -9.65 11.43 -1.60
CA ALA A 29 -8.44 11.05 -0.88
C ALA A 29 -7.61 10.07 -1.71
N VAL A 30 -6.29 10.14 -1.56
CA VAL A 30 -5.32 9.28 -2.22
C VAL A 30 -4.37 8.72 -1.17
N ILE A 31 -4.08 7.43 -1.28
CA ILE A 31 -3.12 6.74 -0.42
C ILE A 31 -2.07 6.10 -1.32
N ARG A 32 -0.79 6.28 -0.97
CA ARG A 32 0.33 5.59 -1.60
C ARG A 32 0.73 4.40 -0.76
N ILE A 33 0.69 3.23 -1.40
CA ILE A 33 1.03 1.95 -0.80
C ILE A 33 2.31 1.42 -1.45
N ASP A 34 3.28 1.06 -0.62
CA ASP A 34 4.48 0.31 -0.99
C ASP A 34 4.25 -1.16 -0.65
N ILE A 35 4.35 -2.05 -1.64
CA ILE A 35 4.13 -3.49 -1.47
C ILE A 35 5.47 -4.20 -1.72
N ARG A 36 5.95 -4.92 -0.71
CA ARG A 36 7.15 -5.74 -0.81
C ARG A 36 6.75 -7.19 -1.03
N THR A 37 6.97 -7.68 -2.24
CA THR A 37 6.61 -9.04 -2.66
C THR A 37 7.72 -10.04 -2.39
N ILE A 38 7.43 -11.32 -2.59
CA ILE A 38 8.38 -12.44 -2.42
C ILE A 38 8.41 -13.28 -3.72
N PRO A 39 9.52 -13.99 -4.01
CA PRO A 39 9.62 -14.86 -5.18
C PRO A 39 8.48 -15.90 -5.23
N GLY A 40 7.98 -16.20 -6.43
CA GLY A 40 6.86 -17.12 -6.64
C GLY A 40 5.47 -16.52 -6.43
N LYS A 41 5.37 -15.22 -6.12
CA LYS A 41 4.10 -14.48 -6.09
C LYS A 41 3.91 -13.73 -7.41
N ASP A 42 2.74 -13.90 -8.03
CA ASP A 42 2.36 -13.21 -9.27
C ASP A 42 1.92 -11.77 -8.95
N ASN A 43 2.63 -10.78 -9.50
CA ASN A 43 2.34 -9.36 -9.30
C ASN A 43 1.08 -8.90 -10.04
N ASN A 44 0.61 -9.65 -11.04
CA ASN A 44 -0.62 -9.33 -11.79
C ASN A 44 -1.90 -9.77 -11.07
N LYS A 45 -1.79 -10.38 -9.88
CA LYS A 45 -2.93 -10.81 -9.04
C LYS A 45 -3.05 -10.03 -7.73
N LEU A 46 -2.44 -8.83 -7.67
CA LEU A 46 -2.61 -7.90 -6.55
C LEU A 46 -4.01 -7.29 -6.52
#